data_AF-A0A4V3WCN9-F1
#
_entry.id   AF-A0A4V3WCN9-F1
#
_cell.length_a   1.000
_cell.length_b   1.000
_cell.length_c   1.000
_cell.angle_alpha   90.00
_cell.angle_beta   90.00
_cell.angle_gamma   90.00
#
_symmetry.space_group_name_H-M   'P 1'
#
loop_
_entity.id
_entity.type
_entity.pdbx_description
1 polymer ?
#
loop_
_entity_poly.entity_id
_entity_poly.type
_entity_poly.pdbx_seq_one_letter_code
_entity_poly.pdbx_strand_id
1 'polypeptide(L)' 'MKVLTHASEWVLVETEGEVIRLVRCLDRYVAYPNRQGVHGGETVQVWEDEQGKVIRLSRAPTPEALWAAQAWV' A
#
# COMPACT_ATOMS: atom_id res chain seq x y z
N MET A 1 -3.29 6.88 7.54
CA MET A 1 -1.86 6.77 7.21
C MET A 1 -1.61 7.47 5.87
N LYS A 2 -0.49 8.14 5.70
CA LYS A 2 -0.14 8.87 4.47
C LYS A 2 1.15 8.31 3.89
N VAL A 3 1.16 7.94 2.61
CA VAL A 3 2.40 7.56 1.93
C VAL A 3 3.18 8.82 1.61
N LEU A 4 4.38 8.95 2.18
CA LEU A 4 5.27 10.07 1.93
C LEU A 4 6.18 9.82 0.72
N THR A 5 6.62 8.58 0.55
CA THR A 5 7.48 8.17 -0.57
C THR A 5 7.28 6.69 -0.85
N HIS A 6 7.22 6.34 -2.14
CA HIS A 6 7.10 4.97 -2.62
C HIS A 6 8.24 4.70 -3.60
N ALA A 7 9.19 3.88 -3.19
CA ALA A 7 10.31 3.42 -4.00
C ALA A 7 10.17 1.91 -4.25
N SER A 8 10.95 1.40 -5.21
CA SER A 8 10.94 -0.02 -5.58
C SER A 8 11.26 -0.96 -4.40
N GLU A 9 12.16 -0.50 -3.52
CA GLU A 9 12.78 -1.28 -2.43
C GLU A 9 12.24 -0.92 -1.04
N TRP A 10 11.59 0.23 -0.88
CA TRP A 10 11.11 0.69 0.43
C TRP A 10 9.99 1.72 0.27
N VAL A 11 9.21 1.90 1.34
CA VAL A 11 8.12 2.88 1.40
C VAL A 11 8.16 3.61 2.74
N LEU A 12 7.95 4.93 2.72
CA LEU A 12 7.76 5.72 3.94
C LEU A 12 6.28 6.05 4.11
N VAL A 13 5.77 5.76 5.30
CA VAL A 13 4.37 5.99 5.68
C VAL A 13 4.33 6.78 6.98
N GLU A 14 3.58 7.88 6.99
CA GLU A 14 3.26 8.63 8.20
C GLU A 14 1.97 8.09 8.83
N THR A 15 2.03 7.80 10.13
CA THR A 15 0.87 7.41 10.93
C THR A 15 0.94 8.11 12.28
N GLU A 16 -0.12 8.84 12.65
CA GLU A 16 -0.23 9.49 13.97
C GLU A 16 0.97 10.38 14.37
N GLY A 17 1.64 10.97 13.37
CA GLY A 17 2.82 11.82 13.57
C GLY A 17 4.16 11.06 13.58
N GLU A 18 4.15 9.73 13.49
CA GLU A 18 5.34 8.90 13.36
C GLU A 18 5.58 8.50 11.90
N VAL A 19 6.85 8.48 11.50
CA VAL A 19 7.27 8.02 10.17
C VAL A 19 7.80 6.61 10.28
N ILE A 20 7.16 5.69 9.56
CA ILE A 20 7.50 4.27 9.50
C ILE A 20 8.14 3.97 8.16
N ARG A 21 9.27 3.27 8.20
CA ARG A 21 9.96 2.77 7.00
C ARG A 21 9.61 1.29 6.80
N LEU A 22 8.91 1.03 5.72
CA LEU A 22 8.61 -0.32 5.24
C LEU A 22 9.76 -0.76 4.33
N VAL A 23 10.37 -1.90 4.64
CA VAL A 23 11.63 -2.36 4.05
C VAL A 23 11.49 -3.64 3.25
N ARG A 24 10.36 -4.35 3.38
CA ARG A 24 10.12 -5.61 2.68
C ARG A 24 8.77 -5.61 2.03
N CYS A 25 8.73 -5.84 0.72
CA CYS A 25 7.48 -6.09 0.00
C CYS A 25 7.14 -7.57 0.09
N LEU A 26 6.03 -7.89 0.76
CA LEU A 26 5.56 -9.26 0.97
C LEU A 26 4.77 -9.78 -0.22
N ASP A 27 3.95 -8.93 -0.83
CA ASP A 27 3.10 -9.32 -1.97
C ASP A 27 2.74 -8.12 -2.85
N ARG A 28 2.45 -8.40 -4.13
CA ARG A 28 1.99 -7.44 -5.14
C ARG A 28 0.95 -8.10 -6.03
N TYR A 29 -0.27 -7.58 -6.03
CA TYR A 29 -1.35 -8.13 -6.84
C TYR A 29 -2.33 -7.05 -7.30
N VAL A 30 -3.14 -7.38 -8.30
CA VAL A 30 -4.24 -6.55 -8.75
C VAL A 30 -5.52 -7.07 -8.10
N ALA A 31 -6.21 -6.21 -7.35
CA ALA A 31 -7.49 -6.59 -6.74
C ALA A 31 -8.58 -6.72 -7.81
N TYR A 32 -9.14 -7.93 -7.95
CA TYR A 32 -10.24 -8.19 -8.85
C TYR A 32 -11.58 -7.76 -8.20
N PRO A 33 -12.47 -7.09 -8.95
CA PRO A 33 -13.77 -6.68 -8.44
C PRO A 33 -14.64 -7.93 -8.29
N ASN A 34 -14.87 -8.39 -7.07
CA ASN A 34 -15.61 -9.63 -6.87
C ASN A 34 -17.14 -9.46 -6.84
N ARG A 35 -17.70 -8.27 -7.14
CA ARG A 35 -19.14 -8.02 -7.20
C ARG A 35 -19.51 -6.94 -8.21
N GLN A 36 -20.61 -7.16 -8.91
CA GLN A 36 -21.19 -6.30 -9.96
C GLN A 36 -21.13 -4.81 -9.59
N GLY A 37 -20.58 -3.98 -10.48
CA GLY A 37 -20.73 -2.52 -10.44
C GLY A 37 -19.55 -1.70 -9.87
N VAL A 38 -18.40 -2.31 -9.56
CA VAL A 38 -17.21 -1.59 -9.09
C VAL A 38 -16.09 -1.67 -10.13
N HIS A 39 -15.46 -0.53 -10.45
CA HIS A 39 -14.27 -0.47 -11.29
C HIS A 39 -13.16 -1.34 -10.68
N GLY A 40 -12.92 -2.51 -11.28
CA GLY A 40 -11.84 -3.42 -10.91
C GLY A 40 -10.45 -2.90 -11.27
N GLY A 41 -9.42 -3.43 -10.60
CA GLY A 41 -8.05 -3.29 -11.05
C GLY A 41 -7.11 -2.51 -10.14
N GLU A 42 -7.44 -2.29 -8.87
CA GLU A 42 -6.51 -1.62 -7.97
C GLU A 42 -5.20 -2.39 -7.84
N THR A 43 -4.07 -1.71 -8.00
CA THR A 43 -2.78 -2.28 -7.65
C THR A 43 -2.65 -2.27 -6.15
N VAL A 44 -2.41 -3.44 -5.55
CA VAL A 44 -2.18 -3.63 -4.12
C VAL A 44 -0.75 -4.08 -3.90
N GLN A 45 -0.14 -3.55 -2.85
CA GLN A 45 1.14 -4.03 -2.33
C GLN A 45 1.05 -4.21 -0.82
N VAL A 46 1.60 -5.31 -0.32
CA VAL A 46 1.70 -5.57 1.11
C VAL A 46 3.16 -5.41 1.51
N TRP A 47 3.41 -4.64 2.55
CA TRP A 47 4.74 -4.23 2.97
C TRP A 47 4.93 -4.39 4.48
N GLU A 48 6.14 -4.67 4.90
CA GLU A 48 6.52 -4.93 6.28
C GLU A 48 7.68 -4.01 6.72
N ASP A 49 7.64 -3.51 7.96
CA ASP A 49 8.77 -2.81 8.58
C ASP A 49 9.76 -3.76 9.29
N GLU A 50 10.81 -3.22 9.90
CA GLU A 50 11.81 -4.03 10.62
C GLU A 50 11.27 -4.68 11.91
N GLN A 51 10.09 -4.26 12.37
CA GLN A 51 9.44 -4.74 13.61
C GLN A 51 8.33 -5.75 13.31
N GLY A 52 8.08 -6.08 12.04
CA GLY A 52 7.04 -7.01 11.61
C GLY A 52 5.65 -6.37 11.45
N LYS A 53 5.54 -5.04 11.48
CA LYS A 53 4.28 -4.33 11.22
C LYS A 53 3.96 -4.38 9.73
N VAL A 54 2.78 -4.89 9.40
CA VAL A 54 2.34 -5.03 8.01
C VAL A 54 1.39 -3.90 7.61
N ILE A 55 1.69 -3.25 6.50
CA ILE A 55 0.90 -2.18 5.89
C ILE A 55 0.53 -2.57 4.46
N ARG A 56 -0.75 -2.42 4.16
CA ARG A 56 -1.31 -2.53 2.82
C ARG A 56 -1.31 -1.17 2.14
N LEU A 57 -0.77 -1.15 0.93
CA LEU A 57 -0.82 -0.03 0.02
C LEU A 57 -1.77 -0.37 -1.13
N SER A 58 -2.68 0.52 -1.49
CA SER A 58 -3.52 0.36 -2.68
C SER A 58 -3.59 1.64 -3.50
N ARG A 59 -3.64 1.50 -4.82
CA ARG A 59 -3.86 2.61 -5.75
C ARG A 59 -4.73 2.17 -6.92
N ALA A 60 -5.48 3.10 -7.49
CA ALA A 60 -6.16 2.88 -8.76
C ALA A 60 -5.13 2.57 -9.88
N PRO A 61 -5.52 1.85 -10.95
CA PRO A 61 -4.62 1.50 -12.05
C PRO A 61 -4.31 2.67 -13.00
N THR A 62 -4.33 3.92 -12.50
CA THR A 62 -3.95 5.10 -13.28
C THR A 62 -2.64 5.69 -12.78
N PRO A 63 -1.77 6.21 -13.66
CA PRO A 63 -0.46 6.75 -13.27
C PRO A 63 -0.53 7.89 -12.23
N GLU A 64 -1.58 8.70 -12.27
CA GLU A 64 -1.80 9.84 -11.38
C GLU A 64 -2.37 9.47 -10.00
N ALA A 65 -2.78 8.21 -9.80
CA ALA A 65 -3.36 7.78 -8.53
C ALA A 65 -2.31 7.73 -7.42
N LEU A 66 -2.60 8.41 -6.31
CA LEU A 66 -1.79 8.35 -5.10
C LEU A 66 -2.01 7.01 -4.37
N TRP A 67 -0.97 6.54 -3.69
CA TRP A 67 -1.06 5.37 -2.82
C TRP A 67 -1.84 5.70 -1.54
N ALA A 68 -2.88 4.92 -1.26
CA ALA A 68 -3.52 4.84 0.04
C ALA A 68 -2.80 3.80 0.90
N ALA A 69 -2.59 4.09 2.19
CA ALA A 69 -1.98 3.17 3.15
C ALA A 69 -2.95 2.82 4.29
N GLN A 70 -2.99 1.54 4.65
CA GLN A 70 -3.86 0.96 5.68
C GLN A 70 -3.11 -0.14 6.45
N ALA A 71 -3.39 -0.29 7.74
CA ALA A 71 -2.89 -1.45 8.49
C ALA A 71 -3.46 -2.76 7.92
N TRP A 72 -2.65 -3.82 7.90
CA TRP A 72 -3.07 -5.16 7.51
C TRP A 72 -3.29 -6.01 8.78
N VAL A 73 -4.51 -6.53 8.95
CA VAL A 73 -4.97 -7.27 10.15
C VAL A 73 -5.02 -8.76 9.88
#